data_AF-A0A431K001-F1
#
_entry.id   AF-A0A431K001-F1
#
_cell.length_a   1.000
_cell.length_b   1.000
_cell.length_c   1.000
_cell.angle_alpha   90.00
_cell.angle_beta   90.00
_cell.angle_gamma   90.00
#
_symmetry.space_group_name_H-M   'P 1'
#
loop_
_entity.id
_entity.type
_entity.pdbx_description
1 polymer ?
#
loop_
_entity_poly.entity_id
_entity_poly.type
_entity_poly.pdbx_seq_one_letter_code
_entity_poly.pdbx_strand_id
1 'polypeptide(L)'
;MLGALENLLLPALRETLGATQDLQGGPATAPAQGDSRVALHATRLRRPRTAPDSDTAPIRDPASLGWQGTLASDAAHPLDFPLPTEAIGELAEVQSPPGRILSAGDAYLLDGRTLRFFRAAPGLVVARTRGARSAGYRERSEGRIDLELRVWAKDRDSIDTLLARSLQTVLSAFESINVIDLTDAAPGFGLRMTRLHLELKDITRHFDAAAPTWLLGVARCRLRGELELALTLGAPEEEGRIADVEIHLHGPSNAN
;
A
#
# COMPACT_ATOMS: atom_id res chain seq x y z
N MET A 1 8.34 -3.25 7.77
CA MET A 1 7.20 -2.37 7.48
C MET A 1 7.59 -1.19 6.59
N LEU A 2 8.41 -0.23 7.05
CA LEU A 2 8.83 0.90 6.20
C LEU A 2 9.67 0.49 4.98
N GLY A 3 10.47 -0.57 5.11
CA GLY A 3 11.21 -1.14 3.98
C GLY A 3 10.34 -1.63 2.81
N ALA A 4 9.03 -1.83 3.00
CA ALA A 4 8.12 -2.15 1.89
C ALA A 4 8.06 -0.98 0.88
N LEU A 5 8.07 0.26 1.37
CA LEU A 5 8.10 1.45 0.52
C LEU A 5 9.44 1.58 -0.22
N GLU A 6 10.54 1.27 0.45
CA GLU A 6 11.87 1.29 -0.17
C GLU A 6 11.96 0.22 -1.27
N ASN A 7 11.55 -1.02 -0.97
CA ASN A 7 11.53 -2.13 -1.93
C ASN A 7 10.62 -1.87 -3.13
N LEU A 8 9.54 -1.11 -2.95
CA LEU A 8 8.63 -0.71 -4.02
C LEU A 8 9.31 0.25 -5.02
N LEU A 9 10.13 1.18 -4.54
CA LEU A 9 10.71 2.27 -5.34
C LEU A 9 12.11 1.95 -5.88
N LEU A 10 12.87 1.09 -5.19
CA LEU A 10 14.23 0.71 -5.56
C LEU A 10 14.36 0.16 -7.00
N PRO A 11 13.44 -0.68 -7.52
CA PRO A 11 13.52 -1.15 -8.91
C PRO A 11 13.48 -0.03 -9.94
N ALA A 12 12.52 0.91 -9.82
CA ALA A 12 12.40 2.04 -10.73
C ALA A 12 13.62 2.98 -10.66
N LEU A 13 14.15 3.19 -9.45
CA LEU A 13 15.39 3.94 -9.25
C LEU A 13 16.60 3.23 -9.90
N ARG A 14 16.70 1.91 -9.77
CA ARG A 14 17.78 1.13 -10.40
C ARG A 14 17.73 1.23 -11.92
N GLU A 15 16.53 1.11 -12.49
CA GLU A 15 16.30 1.25 -13.92
C GLU A 15 16.70 2.65 -14.41
N THR A 16 16.27 3.70 -13.69
CA THR A 16 16.57 5.07 -14.08
C THR A 16 18.05 5.42 -13.94
N LEU A 17 18.70 5.02 -12.85
CA LEU A 17 20.08 5.41 -12.53
C LEU A 17 21.12 4.53 -13.21
N GLY A 18 20.74 3.31 -13.63
CA GLY A 18 21.62 2.33 -14.22
C GLY A 18 22.16 1.32 -13.20
N ALA A 19 22.49 0.12 -13.70
CA ALA A 19 22.89 -1.02 -12.87
C ALA A 19 24.20 -0.80 -12.09
N THR A 20 25.08 0.08 -12.57
CA THR A 20 26.38 0.39 -11.96
C THR A 20 26.30 1.41 -10.83
N GLN A 21 25.19 2.14 -10.70
CA GLN A 21 25.03 3.10 -9.61
C GLN A 21 24.92 2.36 -8.27
N ASP A 22 25.70 2.80 -7.29
CA ASP A 22 25.53 2.36 -5.91
C ASP A 22 24.22 2.96 -5.37
N LEU A 23 23.18 2.11 -5.32
CA LEU A 23 21.84 2.44 -4.85
C LEU A 23 21.48 1.52 -3.67
N GLN A 24 21.04 2.13 -2.57
CA GLN A 24 20.70 1.42 -1.33
C GLN A 24 19.32 1.81 -0.79
N GLY A 25 18.67 0.87 -0.11
CA GLY A 25 17.49 1.14 0.72
C GLY A 25 17.87 1.27 2.18
N GLY A 26 17.07 2.02 2.95
CA GLY A 26 17.23 2.13 4.39
C GLY A 26 18.25 3.18 4.83
N PRO A 27 18.64 3.17 6.12
CA PRO A 27 19.66 4.08 6.61
C PRO A 27 21.00 3.76 5.96
N ALA A 28 21.50 4.66 5.13
CA ALA A 28 22.79 4.54 4.47
C ALA A 28 23.77 5.61 4.95
N THR A 29 25.05 5.31 4.77
CA THR A 29 26.18 6.22 4.98
C THR A 29 26.88 6.52 3.66
N ALA A 30 27.78 7.51 3.66
CA ALA A 30 28.65 7.77 2.51
C ALA A 30 29.39 6.49 2.06
N PRO A 31 29.62 6.31 0.75
CA PRO A 31 30.29 5.13 0.26
C PRO A 31 31.77 5.11 0.68
N ALA A 32 32.27 3.93 1.03
CA ALA A 32 33.68 3.73 1.39
C ALA A 32 34.60 3.78 0.14
N GLN A 33 34.06 3.39 -1.01
CA GLN A 33 34.70 3.37 -2.33
C GLN A 33 33.67 3.71 -3.41
N GLY A 34 34.12 4.21 -4.57
CA GLY A 34 33.27 4.62 -5.69
C GLY A 34 33.07 6.14 -5.79
N ASP A 35 32.34 6.57 -6.80
CA ASP A 35 32.20 8.00 -7.15
C ASP A 35 30.97 8.66 -6.53
N SER A 36 29.90 7.89 -6.30
CA SER A 36 28.67 8.38 -5.70
C SER A 36 27.81 7.25 -5.13
N ARG A 37 26.87 7.61 -4.25
CA ARG A 37 25.82 6.71 -3.75
C ARG A 37 24.49 7.43 -3.73
N VAL A 38 23.43 6.74 -4.11
CA VAL A 38 22.04 7.16 -3.88
C VAL A 38 21.43 6.24 -2.83
N ALA A 39 20.70 6.77 -1.86
CA ALA A 39 19.96 5.98 -0.91
C ALA A 39 18.53 6.50 -0.75
N LEU A 40 17.60 5.56 -0.63
CA LEU A 40 16.20 5.83 -0.35
C LEU A 40 15.87 5.31 1.04
N HIS A 41 15.44 6.21 1.92
CA HIS A 41 15.15 5.87 3.31
C HIS A 41 13.76 6.34 3.75
N ALA A 42 12.88 5.41 4.05
CA ALA A 42 11.63 5.67 4.75
C ALA A 42 11.92 5.78 6.25
N THR A 43 11.89 7.00 6.77
CA THR A 43 12.40 7.32 8.12
C THR A 43 11.36 7.04 9.22
N ARG A 44 10.08 7.31 8.94
CA ARG A 44 9.05 7.26 9.98
C ARG A 44 7.63 7.17 9.42
N LEU A 45 6.81 6.30 10.01
CA LEU A 45 5.35 6.34 9.89
C LEU A 45 4.78 7.15 11.06
N ARG A 46 3.88 8.09 10.77
CA ARG A 46 3.15 8.88 11.75
C ARG A 46 1.65 8.77 11.51
N ARG A 47 0.90 8.62 12.60
CA ARG A 47 -0.53 8.92 12.63
C ARG A 47 -0.72 10.34 13.16
N PRO A 48 -1.68 11.12 12.65
CA PRO A 48 -2.04 12.39 13.26
C PRO A 48 -2.40 12.14 14.72
N ARG A 49 -1.98 13.05 15.59
CA ARG A 49 -2.41 13.06 16.97
C ARG A 49 -3.83 13.61 16.98
N THR A 50 -4.82 12.74 17.01
CA THR A 50 -6.22 13.15 17.16
C THR A 50 -6.47 13.61 18.58
N ALA A 51 -7.11 14.79 18.73
CA ALA A 51 -7.78 15.13 19.98
C ALA A 51 -9.07 14.29 20.08
N PRO A 52 -9.48 13.87 21.28
CA PRO A 52 -10.62 12.95 21.47
C PRO A 52 -11.94 13.45 20.87
N ASP A 53 -12.15 14.77 20.76
CA ASP A 53 -13.37 15.38 20.22
C ASP A 53 -13.22 15.95 18.79
N SER A 54 -12.23 15.47 18.02
CA SER A 54 -12.07 15.89 16.63
C SER A 54 -12.86 14.97 15.68
N ASP A 55 -13.52 15.55 14.68
CA ASP A 55 -14.14 14.84 13.54
C ASP A 55 -13.14 13.99 12.72
N THR A 56 -11.85 14.03 13.07
CA THR A 56 -10.77 13.20 12.53
C THR A 56 -10.54 11.88 13.28
N ALA A 57 -11.42 11.52 14.22
CA ALA A 57 -11.35 10.26 14.96
C ALA A 57 -11.29 9.05 13.99
N PRO A 58 -10.47 8.03 14.30
CA PRO A 58 -10.32 6.86 13.43
C PRO A 58 -11.65 6.11 13.29
N ILE A 59 -12.03 5.80 12.04
CA ILE A 59 -13.23 5.02 11.74
C ILE A 59 -12.91 3.55 11.91
N ARG A 60 -13.70 2.83 12.72
CA ARG A 60 -13.56 1.39 12.94
C ARG A 60 -14.72 0.64 12.32
N ASP A 61 -14.40 -0.20 11.34
CA ASP A 61 -15.30 -1.19 10.77
C ASP A 61 -15.08 -2.56 11.43
N PRO A 62 -16.07 -3.46 11.39
CA PRO A 62 -15.88 -4.85 11.78
C PRO A 62 -14.78 -5.52 10.96
N ALA A 63 -14.02 -6.42 11.60
CA ALA A 63 -13.11 -7.31 10.89
C ALA A 63 -13.88 -8.42 10.17
N SER A 64 -13.26 -8.97 9.13
CA SER A 64 -13.77 -10.12 8.41
C SER A 64 -12.61 -11.00 7.99
N LEU A 65 -12.79 -12.32 8.10
CA LEU A 65 -11.85 -13.28 7.57
C LEU A 65 -12.04 -13.36 6.06
N GLY A 66 -11.04 -12.89 5.32
CA GLY A 66 -11.01 -12.92 3.87
C GLY A 66 -9.85 -13.75 3.35
N TRP A 67 -9.85 -13.96 2.05
CA TRP A 67 -8.71 -14.51 1.33
C TRP A 67 -7.97 -13.41 0.59
N GLN A 68 -6.66 -13.56 0.46
CA GLN A 68 -5.85 -12.74 -0.41
C GLN A 68 -4.86 -13.64 -1.13
N GLY A 69 -4.66 -13.39 -2.41
CA GLY A 69 -3.64 -14.09 -3.16
C GLY A 69 -3.42 -13.53 -4.55
N THR A 70 -2.35 -14.04 -5.16
CA THR A 70 -1.94 -13.69 -6.51
C THR A 70 -2.62 -14.62 -7.51
N LEU A 71 -3.16 -14.05 -8.58
CA LEU A 71 -3.82 -14.74 -9.67
C LEU A 71 -2.99 -14.59 -10.94
N ALA A 72 -2.96 -15.65 -11.73
CA ALA A 72 -2.44 -15.67 -13.09
C ALA A 72 -3.61 -15.80 -14.09
N SER A 73 -3.41 -15.32 -15.31
CA SER A 73 -4.38 -15.52 -16.38
C SER A 73 -4.44 -16.99 -16.79
N ASP A 74 -5.59 -17.44 -17.25
CA ASP A 74 -5.71 -18.69 -18.01
C ASP A 74 -4.86 -18.57 -19.31
N ALA A 75 -4.05 -19.58 -19.59
CA ALA A 75 -3.20 -19.62 -20.78
C ALA A 75 -4.03 -19.65 -22.08
N ALA A 76 -5.22 -20.25 -22.06
CA ALA A 76 -6.13 -20.27 -23.20
C ALA A 76 -6.92 -18.96 -23.33
N HIS A 77 -7.14 -18.25 -22.21
CA HIS A 77 -7.92 -17.04 -22.14
C HIS A 77 -7.14 -15.97 -21.35
N PRO A 78 -6.23 -15.22 -22.00
CA PRO A 78 -5.27 -14.35 -21.30
C PRO A 78 -5.90 -13.13 -20.59
N LEU A 79 -7.21 -12.93 -20.74
CA LEU A 79 -7.99 -11.89 -20.05
C LEU A 79 -8.75 -12.43 -18.83
N ASP A 80 -8.79 -13.76 -18.65
CA ASP A 80 -9.58 -14.43 -17.65
C ASP A 80 -8.65 -14.88 -16.51
N PHE A 81 -8.93 -14.39 -15.30
CA PHE A 81 -8.18 -14.70 -14.09
C PHE A 81 -9.10 -15.44 -13.11
N PRO A 82 -9.05 -16.77 -13.05
CA PRO A 82 -9.94 -17.56 -12.19
C PRO A 82 -9.58 -17.40 -10.72
N LEU A 83 -10.58 -17.18 -9.87
CA LEU A 83 -10.47 -17.18 -8.43
C LEU A 83 -10.40 -18.62 -7.90
N PRO A 84 -9.39 -18.97 -7.10
CA PRO A 84 -9.22 -20.32 -6.59
C PRO A 84 -10.29 -20.62 -5.53
N THR A 85 -10.53 -21.89 -5.20
CA THR A 85 -11.62 -22.31 -4.29
C THR A 85 -11.53 -21.70 -2.90
N GLU A 86 -10.32 -21.37 -2.45
CA GLU A 86 -10.03 -20.77 -1.14
C GLU A 86 -10.42 -19.29 -1.08
N ALA A 87 -10.64 -18.64 -2.24
CA ALA A 87 -11.13 -17.27 -2.34
C ALA A 87 -12.64 -17.20 -2.02
N ILE A 88 -12.97 -17.44 -0.75
CA ILE A 88 -14.34 -17.44 -0.21
C ILE A 88 -14.75 -16.00 0.14
N GLY A 89 -16.05 -15.72 0.02
CA GLY A 89 -16.62 -14.41 0.34
C GLY A 89 -16.77 -13.50 -0.87
N GLU A 90 -17.13 -12.24 -0.60
CA GLU A 90 -17.31 -11.21 -1.62
C GLU A 90 -15.96 -10.71 -2.12
N LEU A 91 -15.79 -10.53 -3.43
CA LEU A 91 -14.60 -9.88 -3.97
C LEU A 91 -14.57 -8.41 -3.51
N ALA A 92 -13.57 -8.05 -2.73
CA ALA A 92 -13.46 -6.73 -2.12
C ALA A 92 -12.53 -5.79 -2.90
N GLU A 93 -11.46 -6.32 -3.49
CA GLU A 93 -10.45 -5.52 -4.18
C GLU A 93 -9.65 -6.36 -5.17
N VAL A 94 -9.26 -5.75 -6.28
CA VAL A 94 -8.28 -6.30 -7.23
C VAL A 94 -7.20 -5.25 -7.46
N GLN A 95 -5.95 -5.68 -7.46
CA GLN A 95 -4.78 -4.85 -7.70
C GLN A 95 -3.98 -5.39 -8.88
N SER A 96 -3.44 -4.48 -9.69
CA SER A 96 -2.33 -4.72 -10.59
C SER A 96 -1.05 -4.30 -9.86
N PRO A 97 -0.18 -5.24 -9.46
CA PRO A 97 1.11 -4.91 -8.92
C PRO A 97 1.97 -4.13 -9.95
N PRO A 98 2.84 -3.22 -9.48
CA PRO A 98 2.96 -2.81 -8.09
C PRO A 98 1.93 -1.73 -7.71
N GLY A 99 1.15 -1.97 -6.64
CA GLY A 99 0.46 -0.92 -5.91
C GLY A 99 -0.66 -0.17 -6.62
N ARG A 100 -1.33 -0.77 -7.61
CA ARG A 100 -2.45 -0.15 -8.33
C ARG A 100 -3.77 -0.90 -8.13
N ILE A 101 -4.70 -0.33 -7.38
CA ILE A 101 -6.09 -0.80 -7.28
C ILE A 101 -6.80 -0.59 -8.62
N LEU A 102 -7.54 -1.62 -9.05
CA LEU A 102 -8.32 -1.65 -10.27
C LEU A 102 -9.81 -1.54 -9.96
N SER A 103 -10.49 -0.65 -10.68
CA SER A 103 -11.93 -0.44 -10.54
C SER A 103 -12.73 -1.54 -11.25
N ALA A 104 -13.67 -2.17 -10.54
CA ALA A 104 -14.67 -3.03 -11.15
C ALA A 104 -15.55 -2.23 -12.13
N GLY A 105 -15.94 -2.83 -13.26
CA GLY A 105 -16.70 -2.16 -14.32
C GLY A 105 -15.86 -1.36 -15.31
N ASP A 106 -14.69 -0.85 -14.90
CA ASP A 106 -13.76 -0.13 -15.79
C ASP A 106 -12.59 -1.00 -16.25
N ALA A 107 -12.02 -1.79 -15.34
CA ALA A 107 -10.85 -2.63 -15.61
C ALA A 107 -11.24 -4.09 -15.84
N TYR A 108 -12.23 -4.59 -15.11
CA TYR A 108 -12.69 -5.97 -15.17
C TYR A 108 -14.17 -6.12 -14.79
N LEU A 109 -14.74 -7.27 -15.13
CA LEU A 109 -16.01 -7.77 -14.62
C LEU A 109 -15.77 -9.08 -13.86
N LEU A 110 -16.57 -9.35 -12.83
CA LEU A 110 -16.60 -10.66 -12.18
C LEU A 110 -17.72 -11.49 -12.83
N ASP A 111 -17.34 -12.52 -13.59
CA ASP A 111 -18.27 -13.51 -14.15
C ASP A 111 -18.13 -14.82 -13.36
N GLY A 112 -19.09 -15.08 -12.47
CA GLY A 112 -19.03 -16.20 -11.53
C GLY A 112 -17.79 -16.11 -10.63
N ARG A 113 -16.82 -16.99 -10.86
CA ARG A 113 -15.53 -17.02 -10.13
C ARG A 113 -14.35 -16.52 -10.97
N THR A 114 -14.59 -15.87 -12.10
CA THR A 114 -13.53 -15.43 -13.00
C THR A 114 -13.53 -13.92 -13.13
N LEU A 115 -12.37 -13.30 -12.88
CA LEU A 115 -12.16 -11.89 -13.20
C LEU A 115 -11.85 -11.78 -14.69
N ARG A 116 -12.74 -11.15 -15.45
CA ARG A 116 -12.58 -10.92 -16.89
C ARG A 116 -12.16 -9.49 -17.14
N PHE A 117 -10.95 -9.31 -17.62
CA PHE A 117 -10.39 -7.99 -17.88
C PHE A 117 -10.76 -7.50 -19.29
N PHE A 118 -11.01 -6.19 -19.43
CA PHE A 118 -11.28 -5.59 -20.74
C PHE A 118 -10.02 -5.37 -21.58
N ARG A 119 -8.85 -5.40 -20.93
CA ARG A 119 -7.51 -5.27 -21.54
C ARG A 119 -6.55 -6.19 -20.82
N ALA A 120 -5.52 -6.66 -21.53
CA ALA A 120 -4.49 -7.49 -20.91
C ALA A 120 -3.88 -6.77 -19.70
N ALA A 121 -3.89 -7.43 -18.55
CA ALA A 121 -3.18 -6.96 -17.38
C ALA A 121 -1.66 -7.04 -17.65
N PRO A 122 -0.84 -6.14 -17.05
CA PRO A 122 0.61 -6.14 -17.27
C PRO A 122 1.33 -7.36 -16.67
N GLY A 123 0.60 -8.25 -15.98
CA GLY A 123 1.16 -9.47 -15.39
C GLY A 123 0.17 -10.12 -14.43
N LEU A 124 0.71 -10.63 -13.32
CA LEU A 124 -0.09 -11.19 -12.22
C LEU A 124 -0.97 -10.11 -11.60
N VAL A 125 -2.11 -10.51 -11.03
CA VAL A 125 -3.00 -9.60 -10.28
C VAL A 125 -3.17 -10.11 -8.85
N VAL A 126 -3.37 -9.21 -7.90
CA VAL A 126 -3.67 -9.60 -6.51
C VAL A 126 -5.15 -9.35 -6.26
N ALA A 127 -5.86 -10.34 -5.73
CA ALA A 127 -7.26 -10.21 -5.35
C ALA A 127 -7.42 -10.38 -3.84
N ARG A 128 -8.38 -9.66 -3.28
CA ARG A 128 -8.77 -9.74 -1.87
C ARG A 128 -10.27 -9.98 -1.79
N THR A 129 -10.68 -10.93 -0.97
CA THR A 129 -12.09 -11.17 -0.65
C THR A 129 -12.41 -10.74 0.78
N ARG A 130 -13.69 -10.53 1.05
CA ARG A 130 -14.25 -10.31 2.38
C ARG A 130 -15.20 -11.47 2.67
N GLY A 131 -14.81 -12.35 3.58
CA GLY A 131 -15.65 -13.44 4.05
C GLY A 131 -16.42 -13.08 5.31
N ALA A 132 -16.65 -14.07 6.17
CA ALA A 132 -17.46 -13.94 7.37
C ALA A 132 -16.83 -12.98 8.40
N ARG A 133 -17.69 -12.37 9.21
CA ARG A 133 -17.26 -11.51 10.32
C ARG A 133 -16.45 -12.31 11.33
N SER A 134 -15.51 -11.64 11.97
CA SER A 134 -14.66 -12.20 13.00
C SER A 134 -14.36 -11.14 14.05
N ALA A 135 -13.85 -11.57 15.20
CA ALA A 135 -13.33 -10.64 16.19
C ALA A 135 -12.18 -9.78 15.60
N GLY A 136 -12.06 -8.55 16.11
CA GLY A 136 -11.07 -7.58 15.64
C GLY A 136 -11.71 -6.33 15.03
N TYR A 137 -10.94 -5.59 14.24
CA TYR A 137 -11.40 -4.36 13.61
C TYR A 137 -10.58 -4.00 12.37
N ARG A 138 -11.18 -3.21 11.50
CA ARG A 138 -10.48 -2.45 10.46
C ARG A 138 -10.57 -0.97 10.79
N GLU A 139 -9.42 -0.34 11.04
CA GLU A 139 -9.31 1.07 11.40
C GLU A 139 -8.75 1.87 10.23
N ARG A 140 -9.45 2.95 9.86
CA ARG A 140 -9.01 3.92 8.84
C ARG A 140 -8.70 5.25 9.50
N SER A 141 -7.54 5.81 9.16
CA SER A 141 -7.06 7.09 9.69
C SER A 141 -6.19 7.80 8.67
N GLU A 142 -5.95 9.10 8.81
CA GLU A 142 -4.88 9.74 8.02
C GLU A 142 -3.53 9.13 8.45
N GLY A 143 -2.63 8.91 7.49
CA GLY A 143 -1.27 8.42 7.71
C GLY A 143 -0.25 9.29 6.99
N ARG A 144 0.97 9.35 7.53
CA ARG A 144 2.10 10.07 6.92
C ARG A 144 3.38 9.26 7.02
N ILE A 145 4.11 9.15 5.91
CA ILE A 145 5.45 8.57 5.88
C ILE A 145 6.45 9.65 5.45
N ASP A 146 7.47 9.88 6.28
CA ASP A 146 8.57 10.77 5.94
C ASP A 146 9.64 9.96 5.18
N LEU A 147 9.97 10.39 3.96
CA LEU A 147 10.90 9.74 3.02
C LEU A 147 12.10 10.66 2.75
N GLU A 148 13.30 10.11 2.76
CA GLU A 148 14.51 10.84 2.39
C GLU A 148 15.19 10.15 1.21
N LEU A 149 15.43 10.93 0.17
CA LEU A 149 16.33 10.57 -0.91
C LEU A 149 17.66 11.26 -0.66
N ARG A 150 18.70 10.47 -0.43
CA ARG A 150 20.04 10.93 -0.07
C ARG A 150 21.00 10.62 -1.21
N VAL A 151 21.89 11.56 -1.52
CA VAL A 151 22.94 11.39 -2.53
C VAL A 151 24.27 11.83 -1.93
N TRP A 152 25.28 10.98 -2.03
CA TRP A 152 26.66 11.34 -1.73
C TRP A 152 27.46 11.42 -3.03
N ALA A 153 28.20 12.51 -3.23
CA ALA A 153 29.15 12.68 -4.33
C ALA A 153 30.28 13.64 -3.92
N LYS A 154 31.32 13.75 -4.75
CA LYS A 154 32.49 14.63 -4.48
C LYS A 154 32.27 16.07 -4.93
N ASP A 155 31.38 16.28 -5.90
CA ASP A 155 31.10 17.57 -6.50
C ASP A 155 29.59 17.88 -6.51
N ARG A 156 29.26 19.15 -6.76
CA ARG A 156 27.88 19.65 -6.72
C ARG A 156 27.05 19.19 -7.91
N ASP A 157 27.65 19.06 -9.08
CA ASP A 157 26.93 18.78 -10.32
C ASP A 157 26.44 17.33 -10.33
N SER A 158 27.27 16.41 -9.82
CA SER A 158 26.90 15.01 -9.58
C SER A 158 25.75 14.88 -8.58
N ILE A 159 25.77 15.63 -7.47
CA ILE A 159 24.65 15.66 -6.51
C ILE A 159 23.36 16.10 -7.19
N ASP A 160 23.39 17.26 -7.85
CA ASP A 160 22.18 17.86 -8.42
C ASP A 160 21.59 16.97 -9.51
N THR A 161 22.45 16.37 -10.36
CA THR A 161 22.03 15.45 -11.42
C THR A 161 21.39 14.18 -10.86
N LEU A 162 22.04 13.51 -9.91
CA LEU A 162 21.54 12.26 -9.33
C LEU A 162 20.28 12.50 -8.50
N LEU A 163 20.23 13.60 -7.74
CA LEU A 163 19.08 13.94 -6.92
C LEU A 163 17.86 14.30 -7.80
N ALA A 164 18.06 15.09 -8.86
CA ALA A 164 16.99 15.43 -9.80
C ALA A 164 16.41 14.20 -10.50
N ARG A 165 17.27 13.33 -11.05
CA ARG A 165 16.83 12.08 -11.71
C ARG A 165 16.10 11.17 -10.74
N SER A 166 16.66 10.96 -9.56
CA SER A 166 16.06 10.07 -8.56
C SER A 166 14.74 10.63 -8.03
N LEU A 167 14.64 11.95 -7.80
CA LEU A 167 13.40 12.60 -7.38
C LEU A 167 12.32 12.49 -8.45
N GLN A 168 12.68 12.73 -9.72
CA GLN A 168 11.78 12.54 -10.85
C GLN A 168 11.23 11.11 -10.88
N THR A 169 12.09 10.10 -10.77
CA THR A 169 11.66 8.69 -10.73
C THR A 169 10.69 8.42 -9.59
N VAL A 170 10.98 8.91 -8.39
CA VAL A 170 10.10 8.72 -7.23
C VAL A 170 8.75 9.39 -7.47
N LEU A 171 8.73 10.65 -7.93
CA LEU A 171 7.50 11.37 -8.22
C LEU A 171 6.65 10.64 -9.28
N SER A 172 7.27 10.21 -10.39
CA SER A 172 6.59 9.47 -11.45
C SER A 172 6.07 8.12 -11.00
N ALA A 173 6.77 7.41 -10.09
CA ALA A 173 6.28 6.15 -9.55
C ALA A 173 4.92 6.32 -8.84
N PHE A 174 4.76 7.40 -8.07
CA PHE A 174 3.50 7.70 -7.36
C PHE A 174 2.35 8.15 -8.26
N GLU A 175 2.57 8.40 -9.56
CA GLU A 175 1.46 8.60 -10.51
C GLU A 175 0.72 7.29 -10.80
N SER A 176 1.41 6.15 -10.71
CA SER A 176 0.87 4.83 -11.02
C SER A 176 0.53 4.00 -9.77
N ILE A 177 1.10 4.35 -8.63
CA ILE A 177 0.87 3.68 -7.34
C ILE A 177 -0.21 4.42 -6.55
N ASN A 178 -1.27 3.73 -6.16
CA ASN A 178 -2.35 4.25 -5.32
C ASN A 178 -2.58 3.45 -4.02
N VAL A 179 -1.87 2.33 -3.84
CA VAL A 179 -1.83 1.53 -2.61
C VAL A 179 -0.43 1.01 -2.31
N ILE A 180 -0.05 0.99 -1.03
CA ILE A 180 1.18 0.37 -0.52
C ILE A 180 0.80 -0.54 0.63
N ASP A 181 1.00 -1.85 0.47
CA ASP A 181 0.96 -2.80 1.59
C ASP A 181 2.28 -2.69 2.38
N LEU A 182 2.22 -2.07 3.56
CA LEU A 182 3.37 -1.86 4.44
C LEU A 182 3.74 -3.14 5.21
N THR A 183 2.73 -3.95 5.49
CA THR A 183 2.88 -5.30 6.01
C THR A 183 1.63 -6.09 5.73
N ASP A 184 1.81 -7.37 5.50
CA ASP A 184 0.74 -8.33 5.40
C ASP A 184 1.17 -9.60 6.13
N ALA A 185 0.75 -9.71 7.39
CA ALA A 185 0.96 -10.87 8.22
C ALA A 185 -0.37 -11.62 8.31
N ALA A 186 -0.65 -12.36 7.25
CA ALA A 186 -1.83 -13.22 7.16
C ALA A 186 -1.84 -14.25 8.32
N PRO A 187 -3.02 -14.63 8.83
CA PRO A 187 -4.35 -14.15 8.45
C PRO A 187 -4.83 -12.93 9.26
N GLY A 188 -4.00 -12.42 10.18
CA GLY A 188 -4.50 -11.61 11.30
C GLY A 188 -4.15 -10.14 11.29
N PHE A 189 -3.13 -9.70 10.55
CA PHE A 189 -2.64 -8.33 10.65
C PHE A 189 -2.19 -7.77 9.30
N GLY A 190 -2.85 -6.70 8.87
CA GLY A 190 -2.50 -5.95 7.67
C GLY A 190 -2.34 -4.48 7.98
N LEU A 191 -1.31 -3.85 7.42
CA LEU A 191 -1.20 -2.39 7.40
C LEU A 191 -0.91 -1.93 5.98
N ARG A 192 -1.78 -1.07 5.46
CA ARG A 192 -1.61 -0.51 4.13
C ARG A 192 -1.94 0.97 4.09
N MET A 193 -1.40 1.64 3.10
CA MET A 193 -1.63 3.06 2.86
C MET A 193 -2.25 3.24 1.48
N THR A 194 -3.37 3.96 1.40
CA THR A 194 -4.12 4.24 0.17
C THR A 194 -4.29 5.75 -0.02
N ARG A 195 -4.90 6.18 -1.13
CA ARG A 195 -5.14 7.61 -1.46
C ARG A 195 -3.86 8.45 -1.31
N LEU A 196 -2.81 7.95 -1.93
CA LEU A 196 -1.46 8.45 -1.76
C LEU A 196 -1.29 9.84 -2.37
N HIS A 197 -0.60 10.70 -1.64
CA HIS A 197 -0.18 12.02 -2.10
C HIS A 197 1.24 12.31 -1.63
N LEU A 198 2.16 12.51 -2.58
CA LEU A 198 3.56 12.77 -2.28
C LEU A 198 3.85 14.28 -2.35
N GLU A 199 4.43 14.82 -1.29
CA GLU A 199 4.82 16.23 -1.18
C GLU A 199 6.34 16.35 -1.03
N LEU A 200 7.02 17.13 -1.88
CA LEU A 200 8.40 17.53 -1.62
C LEU A 200 8.42 18.61 -0.53
N LYS A 201 9.21 18.40 0.54
CA LYS A 201 9.30 19.31 1.69
C LYS A 201 10.50 20.21 1.65
N ASP A 202 11.64 19.67 1.26
CA ASP A 202 12.91 20.37 1.36
C ASP A 202 13.96 19.70 0.48
N ILE A 203 14.91 20.49 -0.02
CA ILE A 203 16.11 20.02 -0.70
C ILE A 203 17.30 20.75 -0.08
N THR A 204 18.23 19.99 0.50
CA THR A 204 19.41 20.54 1.16
C THR A 204 20.68 19.94 0.60
N ARG A 205 21.78 20.70 0.71
CA ARG A 205 23.13 20.24 0.44
C ARG A 205 24.07 20.72 1.53
N HIS A 206 24.93 19.83 2.00
CA HIS A 206 25.94 20.13 3.01
C HIS A 206 27.06 19.08 2.93
N PHE A 207 28.18 19.32 3.57
CA PHE A 207 29.18 18.25 3.77
C PHE A 207 28.67 17.27 4.83
N ASP A 208 28.85 15.98 4.59
CA ASP A 208 28.44 14.96 5.55
C ASP A 208 29.34 15.03 6.79
N ALA A 209 28.75 15.28 7.97
CA ALA A 209 29.50 15.36 9.22
C ALA A 209 30.20 14.03 9.58
N ALA A 210 29.62 12.89 9.18
CA ALA A 210 30.22 11.57 9.40
C ALA A 210 31.27 11.21 8.33
N ALA A 211 31.26 11.91 7.19
CA ALA A 211 32.19 11.71 6.09
C ALA A 211 32.54 13.05 5.41
N PRO A 212 33.37 13.92 6.03
CA PRO A 212 33.54 15.32 5.63
C PRO A 212 34.06 15.56 4.21
N THR A 213 34.62 14.53 3.57
CA THR A 213 35.08 14.58 2.18
C THR A 213 33.97 14.31 1.16
N TRP A 214 32.73 14.13 1.61
CA TRP A 214 31.57 13.90 0.77
C TRP A 214 30.58 15.05 0.91
N LEU A 215 30.08 15.52 -0.23
CA LEU A 215 28.89 16.33 -0.27
C LEU A 215 27.68 15.41 -0.15
N LEU A 216 26.72 15.79 0.68
CA LEU A 216 25.45 15.11 0.88
C LEU A 216 24.31 16.02 0.40
N GLY A 217 23.60 15.56 -0.64
CA GLY A 217 22.32 16.10 -1.06
C GLY A 217 21.17 15.31 -0.45
N VAL A 218 20.16 16.00 0.10
CA VAL A 218 18.97 15.34 0.66
C VAL A 218 17.71 16.01 0.13
N ALA A 219 16.87 15.24 -0.55
CA ALA A 219 15.48 15.61 -0.84
C ALA A 219 14.56 14.91 0.17
N ARG A 220 13.84 15.71 0.96
CA ARG A 220 12.87 15.21 1.93
C ARG A 220 11.49 15.25 1.32
N CYS A 221 10.85 14.10 1.24
CA CYS A 221 9.48 13.97 0.78
C CYS A 221 8.57 13.50 1.91
N ARG A 222 7.29 13.82 1.81
CA ARG A 222 6.25 13.34 2.72
C ARG A 222 5.15 12.69 1.91
N LEU A 223 4.96 11.41 2.14
CA LEU A 223 3.83 10.67 1.62
C LEU A 223 2.66 10.79 2.61
N ARG A 224 1.51 11.24 2.14
CA ARG A 224 0.25 11.33 2.89
C ARG A 224 -0.79 10.41 2.24
N GLY A 225 -1.77 10.01 3.02
CA GLY A 225 -2.81 9.11 2.55
C GLY A 225 -3.66 8.59 3.69
N GLU A 226 -4.51 7.62 3.39
CA GLU A 226 -5.31 6.90 4.37
C GLU A 226 -4.58 5.63 4.79
N LEU A 227 -4.27 5.51 6.08
CA LEU A 227 -3.72 4.33 6.70
C LEU A 227 -4.86 3.41 7.12
N GLU A 228 -4.92 2.23 6.52
CA GLU A 228 -5.84 1.16 6.86
C GLU A 228 -5.08 0.10 7.66
N LEU A 229 -5.48 -0.07 8.93
CA LEU A 229 -5.02 -1.13 9.82
C LEU A 229 -6.13 -2.19 9.89
N ALA A 230 -5.82 -3.43 9.54
CA ALA A 230 -6.71 -4.56 9.73
C ALA A 230 -6.13 -5.48 10.81
N LEU A 231 -6.94 -5.77 11.83
CA LEU A 231 -6.67 -6.79 12.83
C LEU A 231 -7.83 -7.78 12.86
N THR A 232 -7.55 -9.03 12.56
CA THR A 232 -8.51 -10.14 12.50
C THR A 232 -8.07 -11.20 13.49
N LEU A 233 -8.97 -11.60 14.39
CA LEU A 233 -8.68 -12.50 15.51
C LEU A 233 -9.61 -13.71 15.48
N GLY A 234 -9.07 -14.89 15.77
CA GLY A 234 -9.84 -16.11 15.97
C GLY A 234 -10.49 -16.66 14.69
N ALA A 235 -11.56 -17.42 14.89
CA ALA A 235 -12.39 -17.99 13.84
C ALA A 235 -13.56 -17.06 13.49
N PRO A 236 -14.26 -17.28 12.36
CA PRO A 236 -15.47 -16.53 12.05
C PRO A 236 -16.50 -16.64 13.17
N GLU A 237 -17.25 -15.56 13.40
CA GLU A 237 -18.43 -15.61 14.27
C GLU A 237 -19.43 -16.62 13.68
N GLU A 238 -20.03 -17.45 14.53
CA GLU A 238 -21.11 -18.32 14.09
C GLU A 238 -22.25 -17.44 13.56
N GLU A 239 -22.64 -17.64 12.30
CA GLU A 239 -23.84 -17.01 11.77
C GLU A 239 -25.02 -17.48 12.63
N GLY A 240 -25.55 -16.58 13.46
CA GLY A 240 -26.73 -16.83 14.25
C GLY A 240 -27.88 -17.19 13.31
N ARG A 241 -28.13 -18.49 13.15
CA ARG A 241 -29.40 -18.96 12.63
C ARG A 241 -30.47 -18.35 13.52
N ILE A 242 -31.32 -17.50 12.94
CA ILE A 242 -32.55 -17.08 13.61
C ILE A 242 -33.34 -18.37 13.86
N ALA A 243 -33.30 -18.86 15.09
CA ALA A 243 -33.92 -20.14 15.45
C ALA A 243 -35.44 -20.00 15.54
N ASP A 244 -35.93 -18.82 15.92
CA ASP A 244 -37.36 -18.51 15.99
C ASP A 244 -37.63 -17.05 15.65
N VAL A 245 -38.65 -16.84 14.82
CA VAL A 245 -39.28 -15.55 14.57
C VAL A 245 -40.66 -15.62 15.21
N GLU A 246 -40.84 -15.00 16.38
CA GLU A 246 -42.18 -14.82 16.96
C GLU A 246 -42.88 -13.67 16.22
N ILE A 247 -43.87 -14.05 15.39
CA ILE A 247 -44.77 -13.11 14.72
C ILE A 247 -46.03 -12.98 15.58
N HIS A 248 -46.17 -11.86 16.29
CA HIS A 248 -47.42 -11.52 16.94
C HIS A 248 -48.38 -10.87 15.94
N LEU A 249 -49.38 -11.63 15.50
CA LEU A 249 -50.51 -11.09 14.74
C LEU A 249 -51.57 -10.56 15.71
N HIS A 250 -51.78 -9.24 15.70
CA HIS A 250 -52.91 -8.64 16.39
C HIS A 250 -54.20 -8.91 15.61
N GLY A 251 -55.07 -9.75 16.18
CA GLY A 251 -56.44 -9.93 15.69
C GLY A 251 -57.29 -8.67 15.94
N PRO A 252 -58.32 -8.42 15.12
CA PRO A 252 -59.16 -7.25 15.25
C PRO A 252 -59.89 -7.26 16.61
N SER A 253 -59.79 -6.14 17.32
CA SER A 253 -60.53 -5.89 18.55
C SER A 253 -62.01 -5.76 18.21
N ASN A 254 -62.80 -6.78 18.53
CA ASN A 254 -64.26 -6.68 18.51
C ASN A 254 -64.70 -5.85 19.73
N ALA A 255 -64.94 -4.57 19.50
CA ALA A 255 -65.70 -3.74 20.42
C ALA A 255 -67.20 -4.01 20.22
N ASN A 256 -67.85 -4.49 21.29
CA ASN A 256 -69.30 -4.45 21.47
C ASN A 256 -69.73 -3.01 21.81
#